data_AF-A0A438FEI4-F1
#
_entry.id   AF-A0A438FEI4-F1
#
_cell.length_a   1.000
_cell.length_b   1.000
_cell.length_c   1.000
_cell.angle_alpha   90.00
_cell.angle_beta   90.00
_cell.angle_gamma   90.00
#
_symmetry.space_group_name_H-M   'P 1'
#
loop_
_entity.id
_entity.type
_entity.pdbx_description
1 polymer ?
#
loop_
_entity_poly.entity_id
_entity_poly.type
_entity_poly.pdbx_seq_one_letter_code
_entity_poly.pdbx_strand_id
1 'polypeptide(L)'
;MAGQSDPHISLFSAQEVEFLGEDEMVEIVPNMRMDPLNLICGDFGPFRPQIATQVPLWLAVALKKRGKCTIRAPEWMSVGEY
;
A
#
# COMPACT_ATOMS: atom_id res chain seq x y z
N MET A 1 9.16 30.89 32.93
CA MET A 1 9.06 31.16 31.48
C MET A 1 8.76 29.83 30.81
N ALA A 2 7.55 29.68 30.28
CA ALA A 2 7.14 28.46 29.60
C ALA A 2 8.00 28.31 28.34
N GLY A 3 8.71 27.18 28.22
CA GLY A 3 9.38 26.81 26.98
C GLY A 3 8.32 26.73 25.89
N GLN A 4 8.43 27.60 24.90
CA GLN A 4 7.66 27.46 23.67
C GLN A 4 8.15 26.16 23.02
N SER A 5 7.40 25.07 23.17
CA SER A 5 7.60 23.86 22.40
C SER A 5 7.27 24.17 20.95
N ASP A 6 8.24 24.04 20.05
CA ASP A 6 8.05 24.25 18.62
C ASP A 6 6.84 23.43 18.10
N PRO A 7 5.84 24.06 17.46
CA PRO A 7 4.62 23.39 16.99
C PRO A 7 4.85 22.43 15.81
N HIS A 8 6.09 22.23 15.38
CA HIS A 8 6.49 21.46 14.20
C HIS A 8 7.38 20.24 14.50
N ILE A 9 7.52 19.81 15.76
CA ILE A 9 8.13 18.51 16.04
C ILE A 9 7.10 17.43 15.72
N SER A 10 7.11 16.94 14.48
CA SER A 10 6.42 15.70 14.12
C SER A 10 6.95 14.58 15.02
N LEU A 11 6.05 13.88 15.71
CA LEU A 11 6.37 12.77 16.61
C LEU A 11 7.13 11.63 15.89
N PHE A 12 6.97 11.54 14.58
CA PHE A 12 7.59 10.56 13.71
C PHE A 12 8.32 11.26 12.55
N SER A 13 9.42 10.65 12.11
CA SER A 13 10.08 10.98 10.85
C SER A 13 9.17 10.66 9.66
N ALA A 14 9.46 11.27 8.50
CA ALA A 14 8.70 11.01 7.28
C ALA A 14 8.73 9.51 6.88
N GLN A 15 9.86 8.85 7.10
CA GLN A 15 10.05 7.43 6.80
C GLN A 15 9.23 6.53 7.73
N GLU A 16 9.09 6.89 9.01
CA GLU A 16 8.23 6.15 9.94
C GLU A 16 6.76 6.32 9.59
N VAL A 17 6.33 7.51 9.17
CA VAL A 17 4.96 7.74 8.70
C VAL A 17 4.68 6.95 7.42
N GLU A 18 5.63 6.93 6.47
CA GLU A 18 5.54 6.11 5.25
C GLU A 18 5.40 4.63 5.60
N PHE A 19 6.30 4.11 6.45
CA PHE A 19 6.31 2.72 6.89
C PHE A 19 4.98 2.30 7.52
N LEU A 20 4.42 3.12 8.41
CA LEU A 20 3.11 2.85 9.01
C LEU A 20 1.98 2.88 7.99
N GLY A 21 2.04 3.78 7.00
CA GLY A 21 1.07 3.85 5.91
C GLY A 21 1.14 2.67 4.94
N GLU A 22 2.23 1.91 4.91
CA GLU A 22 2.38 0.76 4.00
C GLU A 22 1.48 -0.43 4.34
N ASP A 23 0.96 -0.51 5.57
CA ASP A 23 0.02 -1.56 5.99
C ASP A 23 -1.40 -1.36 5.45
N GLU A 24 -1.70 -0.19 4.86
CA GLU A 24 -2.99 0.07 4.23
C GLU A 24 -3.26 -0.88 3.05
N MET A 25 -4.49 -1.37 2.99
CA MET A 25 -4.92 -2.32 1.97
C MET A 25 -5.26 -1.60 0.67
N VAL A 26 -4.67 -2.06 -0.44
CA VAL A 26 -4.88 -1.51 -1.78
C VAL A 26 -5.24 -2.60 -2.77
N GLU A 27 -5.97 -2.21 -3.82
CA GLU A 27 -6.34 -3.12 -4.89
C GLU A 27 -5.29 -3.13 -6.01
N ILE A 28 -4.84 -4.32 -6.39
CA ILE A 28 -3.95 -4.53 -7.53
C ILE A 28 -4.60 -5.40 -8.59
N VAL A 29 -4.19 -5.21 -9.84
CA VAL A 29 -4.46 -6.13 -10.95
C VAL A 29 -3.15 -6.82 -11.30
N PRO A 30 -2.95 -8.09 -10.92
CA PRO A 30 -1.75 -8.84 -11.26
C PRO A 30 -1.76 -9.22 -12.75
N ASN A 31 -0.57 -9.44 -13.30
CA ASN A 31 -0.37 -9.90 -14.68
C ASN A 31 0.27 -11.30 -14.76
N MET A 32 0.34 -11.99 -13.62
CA MET A 32 0.97 -13.30 -13.46
C MET A 32 0.07 -14.24 -12.65
N ARG A 33 0.33 -15.54 -12.76
CA ARG A 33 -0.29 -16.58 -11.92
C ARG A 33 0.67 -16.93 -10.79
N MET A 34 0.18 -16.91 -9.56
CA MET A 34 0.92 -17.34 -8.39
C MET A 34 -0.05 -17.82 -7.32
N ASP A 35 0.34 -18.86 -6.61
CA ASP A 35 -0.40 -19.39 -5.47
C ASP A 35 -0.43 -18.37 -4.32
N PRO A 36 -1.34 -18.53 -3.35
CA PRO A 36 -1.41 -17.63 -2.20
C PRO A 36 -0.08 -17.58 -1.44
N LEU A 37 0.31 -16.38 -1.02
CA LEU A 37 1.41 -16.16 -0.10
C LEU A 37 0.86 -16.23 1.32
N ASN A 38 1.33 -17.19 2.11
CA ASN A 38 0.99 -17.27 3.53
C ASN A 38 2.10 -16.59 4.33
N LEU A 39 1.80 -15.41 4.88
CA LEU A 39 2.76 -14.59 5.61
C LEU A 39 2.39 -14.50 7.09
N ILE A 40 3.29 -13.98 7.91
CA ILE A 40 3.10 -13.88 9.38
C ILE A 40 1.81 -13.10 9.71
N CYS A 41 1.54 -12.04 8.97
CA CYS A 41 0.39 -11.15 9.17
C CYS A 41 -0.67 -11.30 8.06
N GLY A 42 -0.95 -12.52 7.62
CA GLY A 42 -2.07 -12.83 6.73
C GLY A 42 -1.69 -13.51 5.43
N ASP A 43 -2.72 -13.97 4.72
CA ASP A 43 -2.60 -14.69 3.46
C ASP A 43 -3.07 -13.81 2.30
N PHE A 44 -2.27 -13.74 1.22
CA PHE A 44 -2.54 -12.88 0.07
C PHE A 44 -2.57 -13.66 -1.23
N GLY A 45 -3.61 -13.44 -2.04
CA GLY A 45 -3.86 -14.18 -3.28
C GLY A 45 -5.02 -15.17 -3.16
N PRO A 46 -5.15 -16.14 -4.08
CA PRO A 46 -4.24 -16.42 -5.20
C PRO A 46 -4.20 -15.29 -6.23
N PHE A 47 -3.05 -15.09 -6.86
CA PHE A 47 -2.88 -14.07 -7.88
C PHE A 47 -3.21 -14.64 -9.25
N ARG A 48 -4.21 -14.06 -9.91
CA ARG A 48 -4.65 -14.48 -11.25
C ARG A 48 -4.66 -13.29 -12.19
N PRO A 49 -4.06 -13.39 -13.39
CA PRO A 49 -3.98 -12.28 -14.32
C PRO A 49 -5.36 -11.65 -14.57
N GLN A 50 -5.41 -10.32 -14.58
CA GLN A 50 -6.64 -9.55 -14.84
C GLN A 50 -7.77 -9.72 -13.80
N ILE A 51 -7.50 -10.37 -12.66
CA ILE A 51 -8.45 -10.46 -11.54
C ILE A 51 -7.93 -9.59 -10.40
N ALA A 52 -8.71 -8.57 -10.04
CA ALA A 52 -8.35 -7.67 -8.95
C ALA A 52 -8.15 -8.45 -7.63
N THR A 53 -7.18 -8.03 -6.82
CA THR A 53 -6.86 -8.65 -5.53
C THR A 53 -6.41 -7.58 -4.54
N GLN A 54 -6.87 -7.70 -3.30
CA GLN A 54 -6.50 -6.83 -2.18
C GLN A 54 -5.19 -7.30 -1.56
N VAL A 55 -4.23 -6.38 -1.39
CA VAL A 55 -2.94 -6.63 -0.73
C VAL A 55 -2.50 -5.37 0.02
N PRO A 56 -1.64 -5.46 1.05
CA PRO A 56 -1.05 -4.29 1.67
C PRO A 56 -0.14 -3.54 0.69
N LEU A 57 -0.01 -2.23 0.89
CA LEU A 57 0.72 -1.35 -0.03
C LEU A 57 2.19 -1.75 -0.19
N TRP A 58 2.89 -2.18 0.87
CA TRP A 58 4.27 -2.67 0.75
C TRP A 58 4.37 -3.86 -0.23
N LEU A 59 3.39 -4.77 -0.23
CA LEU A 59 3.35 -5.92 -1.13
C LEU A 59 3.02 -5.48 -2.56
N ALA A 60 2.06 -4.57 -2.71
CA ALA A 60 1.70 -3.97 -3.99
C ALA A 60 2.91 -3.30 -4.65
N VAL A 61 3.68 -2.49 -3.91
CA VAL A 61 4.88 -1.81 -4.38
C VAL A 61 5.97 -2.83 -4.77
N ALA A 62 6.20 -3.86 -3.94
CA ALA A 62 7.16 -4.91 -4.24
C ALA A 62 6.83 -5.68 -5.53
N LEU A 63 5.54 -6.00 -5.75
CA LEU A 63 5.06 -6.65 -6.97
C LEU A 63 5.16 -5.72 -8.19
N LYS A 64 4.79 -4.44 -8.04
CA LYS A 64 4.87 -3.43 -9.11
C LYS A 64 6.32 -3.18 -9.56
N LYS A 65 7.27 -3.06 -8.62
CA LYS A 65 8.72 -2.91 -8.91
C LYS A 65 9.26 -4.08 -9.74
N ARG A 66 8.67 -5.27 -9.61
CA ARG A 66 9.01 -6.48 -10.39
C ARG A 66 8.19 -6.63 -11.68
N GLY A 67 7.34 -5.65 -12.01
CA GLY A 67 6.47 -5.70 -13.19
C GLY A 67 5.38 -6.77 -13.11
N LYS A 68 4.96 -7.19 -11.91
CA LYS A 68 4.00 -8.30 -11.71
C LYS A 68 2.53 -7.86 -11.53
N CYS A 69 2.28 -6.56 -11.39
CA CYS A 69 0.94 -6.01 -11.24
C CYS A 69 0.87 -4.53 -11.61
N THR A 70 -0.35 -4.06 -11.80
CA THR A 70 -0.71 -2.65 -11.81
C THR A 70 -1.48 -2.34 -10.52
N ILE A 71 -1.14 -1.25 -9.83
CA ILE A 71 -1.87 -0.80 -8.64
C ILE A 71 -3.04 0.07 -9.12
N ARG A 72 -4.26 -0.21 -8.66
CA ARG A 72 -5.41 0.66 -8.91
C ARG A 72 -5.40 1.82 -7.93
N ALA A 73 -5.61 3.02 -8.44
CA ALA A 73 -5.78 4.19 -7.59
C ALA A 73 -7.08 4.05 -6.78
N PRO A 74 -7.08 4.39 -5.48
CA PRO A 74 -8.30 4.47 -4.68
C PRO A 74 -9.32 5.47 -5.27
N GLU A 75 -10.60 5.25 -5.00
CA GLU A 75 -11.71 6.07 -5.51
C GLU A 75 -11.58 7.56 -5.14
N TRP A 76 -11.17 7.83 -3.91
CA TRP A 76 -10.92 9.19 -3.42
C TRP A 76 -9.74 9.88 -4.11
N MET A 77 -8.87 9.12 -4.80
CA MET A 77 -7.73 9.63 -5.57
C MET A 77 -8.12 9.92 -7.03
N SER A 78 -9.39 10.24 -7.28
CA SER A 78 -9.90 10.72 -8.56
C SER A 78 -9.89 12.24 -8.62
N VAL A 79 -9.67 12.82 -9.81
CA VAL A 79 -9.59 14.28 -10.00
C VAL A 79 -10.99 14.92 -10.14
N GLY A 80 -12.05 14.12 -10.22
CA GLY A 80 -13.44 14.55 -10.25
C GLY A 80 -14.36 13.44 -10.73
N GLU A 81 -15.44 13.19 -9.97
CA GLU A 81 -16.65 12.53 -10.46
C GLU A 81 -17.62 13.64 -10.90
N TYR A 82 -18.10 13.58 -12.14
CA TYR A 82 -19.28 14.34 -12.58
C TYR A 82 -20.51 13.44 -12.51
#